data_AF-A0A7R9HFY3-F1
#
_entry.id   AF-A0A7R9HFY3-F1
#
_cell.length_a   1.000
_cell.length_b   1.000
_cell.length_c   1.000
_cell.angle_alpha   90.00
_cell.angle_beta   90.00
_cell.angle_gamma   90.00
#
_symmetry.space_group_name_H-M   'P 1'
#
loop_
_entity.id
_entity.type
_entity.pdbx_description
1 polymer ?
#
loop_
_entity_poly.entity_id
_entity_poly.type
_entity_poly.pdbx_seq_one_letter_code
_entity_poly.pdbx_strand_id
1 'polypeptide(L)'
;MSIAFLAKNGNVLNRCSRFHCFKKIPEAQIGKLLEDFHKMKYKNEQDAHMSGLIALHMIARRRPQTANEEDSKYHAASYTYNVRCAGKESPVCHKAFLSIHCVSKHRVGRLQQSLVMVGQSSKDKRGRHDNRPSKMYDEVTHLVECHIISFQARKSHYSIRDNPNRGFLPEDLRVASFKNITSMCLIQLIVLFLITLLYILASLGLILVQIVIPWDKG
;
A
#
# COMPACT_ATOMS: atom_id res chain seq x y z
N MET A 1 16.81 -5.24 16.95
CA MET A 1 15.86 -6.27 17.42
C MET A 1 16.67 -7.40 18.04
N SER A 2 16.58 -7.62 19.35
CA SER A 2 17.44 -8.61 20.03
C SER A 2 16.99 -10.04 19.75
N ILE A 3 17.94 -10.95 19.87
CA ILE A 3 17.81 -12.42 19.82
C ILE A 3 16.64 -12.94 20.69
N ALA A 4 16.21 -12.18 21.71
CA ALA A 4 15.06 -12.52 22.55
C ALA A 4 13.71 -12.62 21.78
N PHE A 5 13.57 -11.98 20.61
CA PHE A 5 12.36 -12.17 19.78
C PHE A 5 12.31 -13.56 19.12
N LEU A 6 13.47 -14.17 18.84
CA LEU A 6 13.54 -15.57 18.38
C LEU A 6 13.11 -16.55 19.49
N ALA A 7 13.28 -16.16 20.77
CA ALA A 7 12.94 -16.98 21.94
C ALA A 7 11.44 -16.96 22.33
N LYS A 8 10.63 -15.99 21.87
CA LYS A 8 9.15 -16.03 22.09
C LYS A 8 8.47 -17.21 21.36
N ASN A 9 9.18 -17.87 20.44
CA ASN A 9 8.79 -19.15 19.85
C ASN A 9 9.56 -20.33 20.49
N GLY A 10 9.74 -20.34 21.81
CA GLY A 10 10.57 -21.28 22.58
C GLY A 10 10.31 -22.78 22.39
N ASN A 11 9.27 -23.17 21.66
CA ASN A 11 8.95 -24.56 21.30
C ASN A 11 9.22 -24.95 19.83
N VAL A 12 9.82 -24.05 19.02
CA VAL A 12 10.00 -24.28 17.56
C VAL A 12 11.45 -24.50 17.16
N LEU A 13 12.43 -24.02 17.94
CA LEU A 13 13.86 -24.10 17.60
C LEU A 13 14.42 -25.54 17.63
N ASN A 14 13.86 -26.46 18.43
CA ASN A 14 14.51 -27.76 18.69
C ASN A 14 13.88 -28.98 17.99
N ARG A 15 12.82 -28.83 17.20
CA ARG A 15 12.16 -29.98 16.51
C ARG A 15 12.68 -30.25 15.10
N CYS A 16 13.94 -29.91 14.82
CA CYS A 16 14.58 -30.25 13.54
C CYS A 16 15.31 -31.60 13.66
N SER A 17 14.61 -32.68 13.32
CA SER A 17 15.16 -34.06 13.37
C SER A 17 16.09 -34.39 12.21
N ARG A 18 15.78 -33.93 10.98
CA ARG A 18 16.54 -34.32 9.78
C ARG A 18 17.86 -33.56 9.61
N PHE A 19 17.85 -32.24 9.76
CA PHE A 19 18.99 -31.39 9.42
C PHE A 19 19.76 -30.89 10.63
N HIS A 20 19.18 -30.96 11.83
CA HIS A 20 19.74 -30.41 13.07
C HIS A 20 20.29 -28.98 12.90
N CYS A 21 19.54 -28.11 12.21
CA CYS A 21 20.02 -26.82 11.71
C CYS A 21 20.70 -25.96 12.78
N PHE A 22 20.07 -25.82 13.95
CA PHE A 22 20.57 -24.98 15.06
C PHE A 22 21.73 -25.62 15.85
N LYS A 23 22.04 -26.91 15.63
CA LYS A 23 23.29 -27.52 16.12
C LYS A 23 24.45 -27.25 15.17
N LYS A 24 24.17 -27.23 13.86
CA LYS A 24 25.18 -27.02 12.81
C LYS A 24 25.55 -25.55 12.63
N ILE A 25 24.60 -24.65 12.87
CA ILE A 25 24.79 -23.20 12.72
C ILE A 25 24.74 -22.59 14.13
N PRO A 26 25.88 -22.20 14.70
CA PRO A 26 25.94 -21.61 16.03
C PRO A 26 25.24 -20.25 16.04
N GLU A 27 24.75 -19.85 17.21
CA GLU A 27 23.97 -18.63 17.40
C GLU A 27 24.67 -17.36 16.92
N ALA A 28 25.99 -17.25 17.13
CA ALA A 28 26.79 -16.14 16.61
C ALA A 28 26.72 -16.01 15.08
N GLN A 29 26.70 -17.15 14.36
CA GLN A 29 26.54 -17.13 12.90
C GLN A 29 25.12 -16.77 12.49
N ILE A 30 24.10 -17.21 13.23
CA ILE A 30 22.70 -16.82 13.00
C ILE A 30 22.54 -15.30 13.17
N GLY A 31 23.13 -14.75 14.23
CA GLY A 31 23.15 -13.30 14.46
C GLY A 31 23.76 -12.54 13.28
N LYS A 32 24.91 -13.02 12.78
CA LYS A 32 25.57 -12.43 11.60
C LYS A 32 24.71 -12.53 10.33
N LEU A 33 24.13 -13.69 10.06
CA LEU A 33 23.22 -13.88 8.92
C LEU A 33 22.03 -12.92 8.97
N LEU A 34 21.44 -12.74 10.15
CA LEU A 34 20.33 -11.84 10.35
C LEU A 34 20.75 -10.37 10.19
N GLU A 35 21.92 -10.01 10.71
CA GLU A 35 22.49 -8.68 10.54
C GLU A 35 22.74 -8.37 9.06
N ASP A 36 23.40 -9.28 8.34
CA ASP A 36 23.66 -9.15 6.90
C ASP A 36 22.36 -9.10 6.09
N PHE A 37 21.35 -9.86 6.50
CA PHE A 37 20.01 -9.79 5.91
C PHE A 37 19.35 -8.43 6.10
N HIS A 38 19.49 -7.83 7.28
CA HIS A 38 18.92 -6.52 7.59
C HIS A 38 19.73 -5.35 7.03
N LYS A 39 21.01 -5.54 6.68
CA LYS A 39 21.80 -4.54 5.93
C LYS A 39 21.20 -4.25 4.55
N MET A 40 20.51 -5.21 3.94
CA MET A 40 19.73 -4.98 2.71
C MET A 40 18.53 -4.09 3.03
N LYS A 41 18.61 -2.82 2.60
CA LYS A 41 17.65 -1.75 2.94
C LYS A 41 16.28 -2.00 2.31
N TYR A 42 16.25 -2.55 1.10
CA TYR A 42 15.01 -2.69 0.34
C TYR A 42 14.47 -4.12 0.39
N LYS A 43 13.14 -4.23 0.53
CA LYS A 43 12.44 -5.52 0.52
C LYS A 43 12.77 -6.37 -0.71
N ASN A 44 12.90 -5.74 -1.88
CA ASN A 44 13.19 -6.44 -3.13
C ASN A 44 14.60 -7.06 -3.13
N GLU A 45 15.58 -6.42 -2.51
CA GLU A 45 16.94 -6.95 -2.37
C GLU A 45 16.95 -8.16 -1.43
N GLN A 46 16.27 -8.04 -0.29
CA GLN A 46 16.07 -9.17 0.64
C GLN A 46 15.38 -10.36 -0.02
N ASP A 47 14.36 -10.11 -0.84
CA ASP A 47 13.62 -11.14 -1.56
C ASP A 47 14.48 -11.80 -2.64
N ALA A 48 15.27 -11.03 -3.38
CA ALA A 48 16.23 -11.57 -4.35
C ALA A 48 17.30 -12.43 -3.66
N HIS A 49 17.84 -11.97 -2.53
CA HIS A 49 18.78 -12.74 -1.71
C HIS A 49 18.18 -14.06 -1.25
N MET A 50 16.97 -14.05 -0.66
CA MET A 50 16.30 -15.29 -0.25
C MET A 50 16.00 -16.21 -1.42
N SER A 51 15.58 -15.66 -2.57
CA SER A 51 15.36 -16.44 -3.78
C SER A 51 16.63 -17.17 -4.24
N GLY A 52 17.80 -16.53 -4.14
CA GLY A 52 19.09 -17.17 -4.44
C GLY A 52 19.49 -18.29 -3.47
N LEU A 53 18.86 -18.36 -2.29
CA LEU A 53 19.05 -19.42 -1.30
C LEU A 53 18.00 -20.55 -1.40
N ILE A 54 17.03 -20.43 -2.30
CA ILE A 54 15.99 -21.42 -2.53
C ILE A 54 16.27 -22.10 -3.86
N ALA A 55 16.57 -23.39 -3.81
CA ALA A 55 16.65 -24.22 -5.00
C ALA A 55 15.29 -24.87 -5.31
N LEU A 56 14.85 -24.71 -6.54
CA LEU A 56 13.59 -25.24 -7.08
C LEU A 56 13.87 -26.54 -7.84
N HIS A 57 13.09 -27.58 -7.56
CA HIS A 57 13.19 -28.88 -8.21
C HIS A 57 11.83 -29.27 -8.80
N MET A 58 11.77 -29.44 -10.11
CA MET A 58 10.56 -29.86 -10.83
C MET A 58 10.20 -31.30 -10.45
N ILE A 59 8.90 -31.55 -10.25
CA ILE A 59 8.42 -32.86 -9.80
C ILE A 59 8.29 -33.78 -11.03
N ALA A 60 9.16 -34.79 -11.13
CA ALA A 60 9.15 -35.73 -12.25
C ALA A 60 8.04 -36.79 -12.16
N ARG A 61 7.60 -37.16 -10.95
CA ARG A 61 6.56 -38.17 -10.73
C ARG A 61 5.70 -37.81 -9.53
N ARG A 62 4.38 -38.03 -9.66
CA ARG A 62 3.42 -37.88 -8.56
C ARG A 62 2.84 -39.24 -8.19
N ARG A 63 2.54 -39.44 -6.91
CA ARG A 63 1.75 -40.58 -6.45
C ARG A 63 0.28 -40.14 -6.48
N PRO A 64 -0.62 -40.84 -7.19
CA PRO A 64 -2.04 -40.54 -7.15
C PRO A 64 -2.55 -40.72 -5.71
N GLN A 65 -3.18 -39.69 -5.15
CA GLN A 65 -3.73 -39.70 -3.78
C GLN A 65 -5.23 -39.98 -3.75
N THR A 66 -5.94 -39.64 -4.83
CA THR A 66 -7.39 -39.83 -4.99
C THR A 66 -7.68 -40.52 -6.33
N ALA A 67 -8.86 -41.14 -6.43
CA ALA A 67 -9.30 -41.76 -7.69
C ALA A 67 -9.48 -40.74 -8.82
N ASN A 68 -9.87 -39.51 -8.47
CA ASN A 68 -9.94 -38.38 -9.40
C ASN A 68 -8.69 -37.50 -9.25
N GLU A 69 -7.95 -37.31 -10.34
CA GLU A 69 -6.72 -36.52 -10.35
C GLU A 69 -6.98 -35.00 -10.22
N GLU A 70 -8.15 -34.53 -10.67
CA GLU A 70 -8.52 -33.11 -10.69
C GLU A 70 -8.74 -32.51 -9.29
N ASP A 71 -9.19 -33.32 -8.33
CA ASP A 71 -9.46 -32.87 -6.96
C ASP A 71 -8.18 -32.73 -6.11
N SER A 72 -7.06 -33.27 -6.59
CA SER A 72 -5.81 -33.29 -5.86
C SER A 72 -5.02 -31.97 -5.98
N LYS A 73 -4.90 -31.23 -4.88
CA LYS A 73 -4.06 -30.02 -4.77
C LYS A 73 -2.58 -30.37 -4.68
N TYR A 74 -1.96 -30.69 -5.81
CA TYR A 74 -0.53 -30.96 -5.86
C TYR A 74 0.31 -29.68 -5.80
N HIS A 75 1.49 -29.78 -5.18
CA HIS A 75 2.52 -28.76 -5.36
C HIS A 75 3.07 -28.83 -6.80
N ALA A 76 3.31 -27.66 -7.39
CA ALA A 76 3.89 -27.56 -8.74
C ALA A 76 5.37 -27.96 -8.76
N ALA A 77 6.11 -27.63 -7.69
CA ALA A 77 7.53 -27.92 -7.54
C ALA A 77 7.87 -28.27 -6.08
N SER A 78 9.05 -28.86 -5.88
CA SER A 78 9.65 -29.07 -4.57
C SER A 78 10.81 -28.10 -4.34
N TYR A 79 11.13 -27.82 -3.07
CA TYR A 79 12.06 -26.75 -2.71
C TYR A 79 13.07 -27.20 -1.65
N THR A 80 14.33 -26.81 -1.84
CA THR A 80 15.39 -26.93 -0.84
C THR A 80 15.87 -25.56 -0.42
N TYR A 81 16.20 -25.39 0.87
CA TYR A 81 16.59 -24.12 1.45
C TYR A 81 18.03 -24.21 1.95
N ASN A 82 18.83 -23.23 1.59
CA ASN A 82 20.22 -23.12 2.02
C ASN A 82 20.44 -21.83 2.82
N VAL A 83 21.53 -21.80 3.56
CA VAL A 83 22.10 -20.56 4.12
C VAL A 83 23.60 -20.54 3.85
N ARG A 84 24.17 -19.35 3.66
CA ARG A 84 25.60 -19.16 3.40
C ARG A 84 26.33 -18.76 4.68
N CYS A 85 26.98 -19.71 5.33
CA CYS A 85 27.79 -19.46 6.51
C CYS A 85 29.27 -19.55 6.15
N ALA A 86 30.04 -18.48 6.37
CA ALA A 86 31.50 -18.46 6.15
C ALA A 86 31.93 -18.98 4.76
N GLY A 87 31.20 -18.58 3.70
CA GLY A 87 31.47 -18.99 2.33
C GLY A 87 30.96 -20.39 1.95
N LYS A 88 30.39 -21.16 2.89
CA LYS A 88 29.82 -22.48 2.64
C LYS A 88 28.29 -22.43 2.64
N GLU A 89 27.68 -23.08 1.65
CA GLU A 89 26.23 -23.33 1.66
C GLU A 89 25.90 -24.54 2.55
N SER A 90 25.00 -24.32 3.51
CA SER A 90 24.49 -25.38 4.38
C SER A 90 22.99 -25.54 4.17
N PRO A 91 22.50 -26.76 3.89
CA PRO A 91 21.07 -27.02 3.77
C PRO A 91 20.38 -26.89 5.12
N VAL A 92 19.21 -26.28 5.13
CA VAL A 92 18.37 -26.07 6.31
C VAL A 92 16.93 -26.48 6.04
N CYS A 93 16.19 -26.79 7.10
CA CYS A 93 14.76 -27.01 6.98
C CYS A 93 14.03 -25.68 6.76
N HIS A 94 12.83 -25.74 6.16
CA HIS A 94 12.00 -24.56 5.92
C HIS A 94 11.76 -23.74 7.21
N LYS A 95 11.50 -24.41 8.35
CA LYS A 95 11.29 -23.72 9.63
C LYS A 95 12.53 -22.94 10.08
N ALA A 96 13.70 -23.54 9.96
CA ALA A 96 14.96 -22.86 10.30
C ALA A 96 15.23 -21.69 9.35
N PHE A 97 14.95 -21.84 8.05
CA PHE A 97 15.08 -20.75 7.08
C PHE A 97 14.22 -19.54 7.45
N LEU A 98 12.95 -19.75 7.85
CA LEU A 98 12.06 -18.70 8.33
C LEU A 98 12.59 -18.03 9.60
N SER A 99 13.06 -18.82 10.57
CA SER A 99 13.58 -18.32 11.84
C SER A 99 14.87 -17.51 11.66
N ILE A 100 15.81 -17.99 10.85
CA ILE A 100 17.11 -17.33 10.62
C ILE A 100 16.92 -15.96 9.98
N HIS A 101 16.01 -15.84 9.01
CA HIS A 101 15.75 -14.57 8.31
C HIS A 101 14.62 -13.73 8.94
N CYS A 102 14.00 -14.19 10.03
CA CYS A 102 12.85 -13.53 10.67
C CYS A 102 11.69 -13.22 9.69
N VAL A 103 11.38 -14.12 8.77
CA VAL A 103 10.33 -13.93 7.74
C VAL A 103 9.14 -14.85 7.95
N SER A 104 7.96 -14.41 7.51
CA SER A 104 6.74 -15.21 7.57
C SER A 104 6.70 -16.27 6.47
N LYS A 105 6.00 -17.38 6.74
CA LYS A 105 5.73 -18.44 5.75
C LYS A 105 5.12 -17.88 4.46
N HIS A 106 4.21 -16.91 4.57
CA HIS A 106 3.55 -16.30 3.41
C HIS A 106 4.52 -15.51 2.51
N ARG A 107 5.58 -14.92 3.08
CA ARG A 107 6.61 -14.24 2.28
C ARG A 107 7.36 -15.26 1.41
N VAL A 108 7.83 -16.36 2.01
CA VAL A 108 8.52 -17.44 1.29
C VAL A 108 7.60 -18.11 0.27
N GLY A 109 6.33 -18.35 0.61
CA GLY A 109 5.35 -18.92 -0.32
C GLY A 109 5.17 -18.10 -1.61
N ARG A 110 5.20 -16.77 -1.51
CA ARG A 110 5.17 -15.89 -2.70
C ARG A 110 6.45 -15.96 -3.52
N LEU A 111 7.61 -16.10 -2.86
CA LEU A 111 8.88 -16.30 -3.57
C LEU A 111 8.87 -17.61 -4.34
N GLN A 112 8.40 -18.70 -3.73
CA GLN A 112 8.25 -20.00 -4.39
C GLN A 112 7.38 -19.91 -5.65
N GLN A 113 6.21 -19.28 -5.55
CA GLN A 113 5.32 -19.07 -6.70
C GLN A 113 6.02 -18.26 -7.79
N SER A 114 6.72 -17.18 -7.42
CA SER A 114 7.47 -16.35 -8.36
C SER A 114 8.62 -17.12 -9.04
N LEU A 115 9.31 -17.98 -8.30
CA LEU A 115 10.39 -18.83 -8.82
C LEU A 115 9.85 -19.87 -9.81
N VAL A 116 8.68 -20.46 -9.55
CA VAL A 116 8.02 -21.37 -10.49
C VAL A 116 7.61 -20.64 -11.78
N MET A 117 7.06 -19.43 -11.66
CA MET A 117 6.50 -18.71 -12.81
C MET A 117 7.55 -17.99 -13.65
N VAL A 118 8.56 -17.39 -13.03
CA VAL A 118 9.50 -16.44 -13.68
C VAL A 118 10.96 -16.79 -13.38
N GLY A 119 11.26 -17.71 -12.46
CA GLY A 119 12.62 -18.06 -12.08
C GLY A 119 13.34 -17.03 -11.19
N GLN A 120 12.65 -15.95 -10.80
CA GLN A 120 13.23 -14.89 -9.95
C GLN A 120 12.19 -14.32 -8.96
N SER A 121 12.65 -13.60 -7.94
CA SER A 121 11.77 -12.90 -7.01
C SER A 121 10.95 -11.80 -7.71
N SER A 122 9.65 -11.74 -7.43
CA SER A 122 8.80 -10.67 -7.94
C SER A 122 9.12 -9.34 -7.28
N LYS A 123 9.12 -8.27 -8.07
CA LYS A 123 9.27 -6.90 -7.54
C LYS A 123 7.99 -6.49 -6.83
N ASP A 124 8.13 -5.81 -5.70
CA ASP A 124 7.01 -5.21 -4.99
C ASP A 124 6.31 -4.14 -5.86
N LYS A 125 5.04 -4.39 -6.19
CA LYS A 125 4.19 -3.49 -7.00
C LYS A 125 3.13 -2.76 -6.18
N ARG A 126 3.19 -2.81 -4.84
CA ARG A 126 2.24 -2.08 -3.98
C ARG A 126 2.26 -0.59 -4.31
N GLY A 127 1.08 0.02 -4.38
CA GLY A 127 0.91 1.44 -4.75
C GLY A 127 1.22 1.76 -6.21
N ARG A 128 1.58 0.78 -7.04
CA ARG A 128 1.94 0.94 -8.46
C ARG A 128 0.89 0.31 -9.38
N HIS A 129 -0.38 0.42 -9.03
CA HIS A 129 -1.47 0.04 -9.93
C HIS A 129 -1.86 1.24 -10.79
N ASP A 130 -1.90 1.04 -12.11
CA ASP A 130 -2.39 2.06 -13.05
C ASP A 130 -3.91 2.07 -13.09
N ASN A 131 -4.52 0.90 -12.89
CA ASN A 131 -5.97 0.78 -12.75
C ASN A 131 -6.42 1.43 -11.43
N ARG A 132 -6.96 2.65 -11.52
CA ARG A 132 -7.64 3.35 -10.43
C ARG A 132 -9.08 3.59 -10.86
N PRO A 133 -9.92 2.55 -10.86
CA PRO A 133 -11.30 2.67 -11.35
C PRO A 133 -12.13 3.62 -10.49
N SER A 134 -11.71 3.85 -9.23
CA SER A 134 -12.29 4.83 -8.32
C SER A 134 -11.55 6.19 -8.34
N LYS A 135 -10.69 6.46 -9.32
CA LYS A 135 -10.09 7.79 -9.48
C LYS A 135 -11.21 8.77 -9.82
N MET A 136 -11.47 9.71 -8.93
CA MET A 136 -12.40 10.79 -9.21
C MET A 136 -11.84 11.73 -10.26
N TYR A 137 -12.74 12.39 -10.98
CA TYR A 137 -12.34 13.44 -11.91
C TYR A 137 -11.79 14.65 -11.15
N ASP A 138 -10.78 15.29 -11.72
CA ASP A 138 -10.02 16.36 -11.06
C ASP A 138 -10.94 17.54 -10.65
N GLU A 139 -11.98 17.83 -11.43
CA GLU A 139 -12.99 18.84 -11.07
C GLU A 139 -13.78 18.47 -9.81
N VAL A 140 -14.18 17.21 -9.68
CA VAL A 140 -14.91 16.76 -8.49
C VAL A 140 -13.99 16.73 -7.28
N THR A 141 -12.72 16.35 -7.47
CA THR A 141 -11.70 16.46 -6.44
C THR A 141 -11.51 17.90 -5.98
N HIS A 142 -11.45 18.85 -6.92
CA HIS A 142 -11.33 20.27 -6.62
C HIS A 142 -12.56 20.82 -5.86
N LEU A 143 -13.77 20.40 -6.24
CA LEU A 143 -14.99 20.77 -5.53
C LEU A 143 -14.99 20.25 -4.08
N VAL A 144 -14.51 19.02 -3.86
CA VAL A 144 -14.36 18.45 -2.52
C VAL A 144 -13.29 19.22 -1.72
N GLU A 145 -12.17 19.58 -2.33
CA GLU A 145 -11.12 20.38 -1.69
C GLU A 145 -11.63 21.76 -1.28
N CYS A 146 -12.28 22.49 -2.20
CA CYS A 146 -12.91 23.78 -1.92
C CYS A 146 -13.95 23.68 -0.81
N HIS A 147 -14.72 22.60 -0.77
CA HIS A 147 -15.68 22.35 0.29
C HIS A 147 -14.99 22.08 1.64
N ILE A 148 -13.93 21.28 1.67
CA ILE A 148 -13.14 21.03 2.88
C ILE A 148 -12.52 22.33 3.41
N ILE A 149 -12.02 23.19 2.51
CA ILE A 149 -11.44 24.49 2.85
C ILE A 149 -12.51 25.47 3.38
N SER A 150 -13.77 25.34 2.95
CA SER A 150 -14.85 26.20 3.47
C SER A 150 -15.13 26.02 4.97
N PHE A 151 -14.72 24.90 5.57
CA PHE A 151 -14.81 24.73 7.01
C PHE A 151 -13.76 25.58 7.71
N GLN A 152 -14.16 26.28 8.77
CA GLN A 152 -13.22 27.04 9.60
C GLN A 152 -12.24 26.08 10.29
N ALA A 153 -11.01 26.00 9.76
CA ALA A 153 -9.99 25.13 10.30
C ALA A 153 -9.45 25.69 11.63
N ARG A 154 -9.39 24.83 12.66
CA ARG A 154 -8.79 25.18 13.96
C ARG A 154 -7.31 24.83 13.97
N LYS A 155 -6.49 25.63 14.64
CA LYS A 155 -5.09 25.28 14.92
C LYS A 155 -5.04 24.41 16.17
N SER A 156 -4.27 23.32 16.13
CA SER A 156 -4.11 22.46 17.31
C SER A 156 -3.35 23.19 18.41
N HIS A 157 -3.92 23.29 19.61
CA HIS A 157 -3.24 23.93 20.75
C HIS A 157 -1.84 23.34 21.04
N TYR A 158 -1.68 22.03 20.88
CA TYR A 158 -0.47 21.30 21.28
C TYR A 158 0.62 21.19 20.19
N SER A 159 0.33 21.47 18.91
CA SER A 159 1.30 21.26 17.81
C SER A 159 1.53 22.47 16.90
N ILE A 160 1.13 23.67 17.36
CA ILE A 160 1.32 24.93 16.62
C ILE A 160 2.80 25.22 16.30
N ARG A 161 3.73 24.88 17.20
CA ARG A 161 5.17 25.14 17.00
C ARG A 161 5.78 24.27 15.91
N ASP A 162 5.35 23.01 15.81
CA ASP A 162 5.93 22.04 14.89
C ASP A 162 5.26 22.08 13.50
N ASN A 163 4.02 22.57 13.41
CA ASN A 163 3.23 22.57 12.17
C ASN A 163 2.37 23.84 12.03
N PRO A 164 2.97 25.04 11.84
CA PRO A 164 2.24 26.31 11.84
C PRO A 164 1.22 26.45 10.69
N ASN A 165 1.42 25.69 9.61
CA ASN A 165 0.60 25.75 8.39
C ASN A 165 -0.47 24.63 8.33
N ARG A 166 -0.64 23.81 9.36
CA ARG A 166 -1.69 22.77 9.40
C ARG A 166 -2.94 23.30 10.11
N GLY A 167 -4.05 23.35 9.38
CA GLY A 167 -5.39 23.51 9.93
C GLY A 167 -6.06 22.16 10.14
N PHE A 168 -6.82 22.03 11.22
CA PHE A 168 -7.61 20.83 11.54
C PHE A 168 -9.10 21.13 11.38
N LEU A 169 -9.86 20.14 10.93
CA LEU A 169 -11.31 20.27 10.88
C LEU A 169 -11.89 20.38 12.30
N PRO A 170 -13.04 21.07 12.49
CA PRO A 170 -13.72 21.12 13.77
C PRO A 170 -14.09 19.71 14.28
N GLU A 171 -14.00 19.49 15.60
CA GLU A 171 -14.36 18.20 16.22
C GLU A 171 -15.86 17.88 16.07
N ASP A 172 -16.69 18.92 15.96
CA ASP A 172 -18.13 18.79 15.79
C ASP A 172 -18.55 18.49 14.34
N LEU A 173 -17.58 18.41 13.41
CA LEU A 173 -17.85 18.13 12.02
C LEU A 173 -18.23 16.66 11.83
N ARG A 174 -19.52 16.41 11.56
CA ARG A 174 -20.06 15.05 11.33
C ARG A 174 -20.16 14.75 9.84
N VAL A 175 -20.11 13.47 9.47
CA VAL A 175 -20.30 13.02 8.07
C VAL A 175 -21.66 13.47 7.50
N ALA A 176 -22.68 13.63 8.35
CA ALA A 176 -23.97 14.18 7.94
C ALA A 176 -23.88 15.65 7.46
N SER A 177 -22.99 16.44 8.06
CA SER A 177 -22.73 17.84 7.68
C SER A 177 -22.16 17.96 6.27
N PHE A 178 -21.42 16.94 5.80
CA PHE A 178 -20.91 16.88 4.42
C PHE A 178 -22.01 16.64 3.37
N LYS A 179 -23.12 15.97 3.72
CA LYS A 179 -24.18 15.61 2.75
C LYS A 179 -25.11 16.76 2.40
N ASN A 180 -25.29 17.73 3.31
CA ASN A 180 -26.30 18.78 3.16
C ASN A 180 -25.86 19.97 2.28
N ILE A 181 -24.59 20.04 1.88
CA ILE A 181 -24.00 21.25 1.26
C ILE A 181 -23.90 21.16 -0.28
N THR A 182 -24.05 19.97 -0.88
CA THR A 182 -24.21 19.84 -2.35
C THR A 182 -25.45 20.57 -2.85
N SER A 183 -26.50 20.66 -2.01
CA SER A 183 -27.68 21.49 -2.26
C SER A 183 -27.36 22.99 -2.18
N MET A 184 -26.50 23.43 -1.26
CA MET A 184 -26.11 24.84 -1.13
C MET A 184 -25.25 25.31 -2.31
N CYS A 185 -24.37 24.48 -2.86
CA CYS A 185 -23.56 24.83 -4.03
C CYS A 185 -24.44 25.05 -5.28
N LEU A 186 -25.49 24.24 -5.44
CA LEU A 186 -26.49 24.40 -6.51
C LEU A 186 -27.30 25.69 -6.33
N ILE A 187 -27.70 26.00 -5.09
CA ILE A 187 -28.36 27.26 -4.75
C ILE A 187 -27.43 28.46 -5.03
N GLN A 188 -26.13 28.36 -4.72
CA GLN A 188 -25.17 29.44 -4.94
C GLN A 188 -24.91 29.69 -6.44
N LEU A 189 -24.86 28.63 -7.25
CA LEU A 189 -24.81 28.72 -8.71
C LEU A 189 -26.08 29.38 -9.29
N ILE A 190 -27.27 29.01 -8.78
CA ILE A 190 -28.54 29.63 -9.18
C ILE A 190 -28.56 31.12 -8.80
N VAL A 191 -28.11 31.48 -7.60
CA VAL A 191 -28.06 32.88 -7.14
C VAL A 191 -27.10 33.71 -8.01
N LEU A 192 -25.91 33.19 -8.33
CA LEU A 192 -24.96 33.86 -9.23
C LEU A 192 -25.52 34.02 -10.64
N PHE A 193 -26.26 33.03 -11.14
CA PHE A 193 -26.93 33.09 -12.44
C PHE A 193 -28.04 34.16 -12.46
N LEU A 194 -28.83 34.27 -11.39
CA LEU A 194 -29.88 35.28 -11.29
C LEU A 194 -29.31 36.71 -11.18
N ILE A 195 -28.21 36.88 -10.43
CA ILE A 195 -27.52 38.18 -10.32
C ILE A 195 -26.97 38.63 -11.68
N THR A 196 -26.35 37.71 -12.43
CA THR A 196 -25.81 38.03 -13.77
C THR A 196 -26.93 38.33 -14.76
N LEU A 197 -28.05 37.60 -14.72
CA LEU A 197 -29.24 37.88 -15.54
C LEU A 197 -29.82 39.28 -15.25
N LEU A 198 -29.96 39.65 -13.96
CA LEU A 198 -30.41 40.99 -13.55
C LEU A 198 -29.49 42.09 -14.08
N TYR A 199 -28.17 41.87 -14.04
CA TYR A 199 -27.19 42.84 -14.53
C TYR A 199 -27.30 43.04 -16.05
N ILE A 200 -27.51 41.95 -16.81
CA ILE A 200 -27.73 41.99 -18.26
C ILE A 200 -29.02 42.73 -18.59
N LEU A 201 -30.12 42.44 -17.89
CA LEU A 201 -31.41 43.11 -18.09
C LEU A 201 -31.35 44.60 -17.76
N ALA A 202 -30.67 44.98 -16.68
CA ALA A 202 -30.45 46.39 -16.32
C ALA A 202 -29.61 47.12 -17.41
N SER A 203 -28.58 46.45 -17.93
CA SER A 203 -27.73 46.99 -19.01
C SER A 203 -28.53 47.22 -20.29
N LEU A 204 -29.40 46.27 -20.67
CA LEU A 204 -30.28 46.39 -21.84
C LEU A 204 -31.35 47.49 -21.65
N GLY A 205 -31.88 47.64 -20.43
CA GLY A 205 -32.81 48.72 -20.10
C GLY A 205 -32.19 50.11 -20.24
N LEU A 206 -30.95 50.29 -19.79
CA LEU A 206 -30.19 51.53 -19.97
C LEU A 206 -29.94 51.85 -21.45
N ILE A 207 -29.65 50.84 -22.27
CA ILE A 207 -29.48 50.98 -23.73
C ILE A 207 -30.80 51.42 -24.39
N LEU A 208 -31.94 50.87 -23.99
CA LEU A 208 -33.25 51.25 -24.52
C LEU A 208 -33.65 52.68 -24.14
N VAL A 209 -33.34 53.13 -22.92
CA VAL A 209 -33.59 54.52 -22.49
C VAL A 209 -32.75 55.51 -23.30
N GLN A 210 -31.52 55.17 -23.69
CA GLN A 210 -30.69 56.00 -24.55
C GLN A 210 -31.19 56.08 -26.00
N ILE A 211 -31.92 55.07 -26.49
CA ILE A 211 -32.50 55.05 -27.84
C ILE A 211 -33.83 55.82 -27.89
N VAL A 212 -34.57 55.89 -26.78
CA VAL A 212 -35.93 56.48 -26.73
C VAL A 212 -35.95 57.97 -26.38
N ILE A 213 -34.85 58.57 -25.88
CA ILE A 213 -34.76 60.04 -25.75
C ILE A 213 -34.43 60.62 -27.13
N PRO A 214 -35.41 61.15 -27.89
CA PRO A 214 -35.12 61.75 -29.18
C PRO A 214 -34.43 63.08 -28.91
N TRP A 215 -33.51 63.43 -29.79
CA TRP A 215 -32.88 64.72 -29.87
C TRP A 215 -33.93 65.83 -30.01
N ASP A 216 -34.32 66.44 -28.88
CA ASP A 216 -34.96 67.75 -28.88
C ASP A 216 -33.88 68.82 -28.74
N LYS A 217 -33.21 69.12 -29.85
CA LYS A 217 -32.43 70.34 -30.06
C LYS A 217 -32.45 70.70 -31.55
N GLY A 218 -33.30 71.65 -31.90
CA GLY A 218 -33.37 72.29 -33.22
C GLY A 218 -34.60 73.14 -33.35
#